data_AF-A0A3B8ZJK7-F1
#
_entry.id   AF-A0A3B8ZJK7-F1
#
_cell.length_a   1.000
_cell.length_b   1.000
_cell.length_c   1.000
_cell.angle_alpha   90.00
_cell.angle_beta   90.00
_cell.angle_gamma   90.00
#
_symmetry.space_group_name_H-M   'P 1'
#
loop_
_entity.id
_entity.type
_entity.pdbx_description
1 polymer ?
#
loop_
_entity_poly.entity_id
_entity_poly.type
_entity_poly.pdbx_seq_one_letter_code
_entity_poly.pdbx_strand_id
1 'polypeptide(L)'
;SLGLPNEEDVKQGVIAYKIAAHSADVARGRPGSQDRDNALSKARFEFDWKEQFRLSLDPETAQRYHDETLPQATFKSAHFCSMCGPKYCSMKITEDIRKMAQEPELVEISSQPAASANGE
;
A
#
# COMPACT_ATOMS: atom_id res chain seq x y z
N SER A 1 -27.45 23.70 17.78
CA SER A 1 -27.49 23.01 16.48
C SER A 1 -26.22 23.34 15.73
N LEU A 2 -25.49 22.35 15.21
CA LEU A 2 -24.16 22.53 14.62
C LEU A 2 -24.17 23.18 13.21
N GLY A 3 -25.34 23.42 12.61
CA GLY A 3 -25.51 24.08 11.32
C GLY A 3 -26.14 23.17 10.27
N LEU A 4 -26.51 23.74 9.12
CA LEU A 4 -26.88 22.98 7.93
C LEU A 4 -25.60 22.61 7.16
N PRO A 5 -25.47 21.38 6.64
CA PRO A 5 -24.28 20.93 5.93
C PRO A 5 -24.12 21.66 4.59
N ASN A 6 -22.89 21.93 4.20
CA ASN A 6 -22.54 22.34 2.84
C ASN A 6 -22.31 21.10 1.94
N GLU A 7 -21.99 21.31 0.66
CA GLU A 7 -21.78 20.23 -0.31
C GLU A 7 -20.66 19.25 0.08
N GLU A 8 -19.54 19.78 0.59
CA GLU A 8 -18.40 18.98 1.03
C GLU A 8 -18.76 18.14 2.27
N ASP A 9 -19.49 18.71 3.22
CA ASP A 9 -19.98 17.98 4.40
C ASP A 9 -20.85 16.79 3.99
N VAL A 10 -21.70 16.97 2.97
CA VAL A 10 -22.54 15.91 2.41
C VAL A 10 -21.67 14.84 1.74
N LYS A 11 -20.69 15.23 0.92
CA LYS A 11 -19.76 14.29 0.26
C LYS A 11 -19.02 13.44 1.30
N GLN A 12 -18.42 14.07 2.31
CA GLN A 12 -17.68 13.39 3.38
C GLN A 12 -18.58 12.45 4.19
N GLY A 13 -19.79 12.90 4.53
CA GLY A 13 -20.78 12.07 5.23
C GLY A 13 -21.15 10.82 4.45
N VAL A 14 -21.41 10.94 3.14
CA VAL A 14 -21.75 9.79 2.27
C VAL A 14 -20.56 8.83 2.14
N ILE A 15 -19.35 9.33 1.97
CA ILE A 15 -18.14 8.48 1.88
C ILE A 15 -17.92 7.73 3.20
N ALA A 16 -18.02 8.41 4.34
CA ALA A 16 -17.88 7.80 5.66
C ALA A 16 -18.90 6.66 5.87
N TYR A 17 -20.16 6.89 5.51
CA TYR A 17 -21.19 5.86 5.58
C TYR A 17 -20.93 4.67 4.64
N LYS A 18 -20.44 4.90 3.42
CA LYS A 18 -20.03 3.83 2.49
C LYS A 18 -18.91 2.97 3.08
N ILE A 19 -17.91 3.59 3.72
CA ILE A 19 -16.83 2.86 4.40
C ILE A 19 -17.39 2.01 5.54
N ALA A 20 -18.27 2.57 6.37
CA ALA A 20 -18.88 1.85 7.49
C ALA A 20 -19.73 0.66 7.02
N ALA A 21 -20.56 0.87 6.00
CA ALA A 21 -21.39 -0.20 5.41
C ALA A 21 -20.52 -1.32 4.82
N HIS A 22 -19.50 -0.96 4.03
CA HIS A 22 -18.57 -1.93 3.44
C HIS A 22 -17.82 -2.73 4.51
N SER A 23 -17.34 -2.07 5.56
CA SER A 23 -16.68 -2.71 6.70
C SER A 23 -17.59 -3.73 7.38
N ALA A 24 -18.87 -3.39 7.55
CA ALA A 24 -19.86 -4.31 8.10
C ALA A 24 -20.13 -5.51 7.17
N ASP A 25 -20.15 -5.30 5.85
CA ASP A 25 -20.33 -6.36 4.87
C ASP A 25 -19.15 -7.35 4.88
N VAL A 26 -17.92 -6.83 4.96
CA VAL A 26 -16.70 -7.64 5.11
C VAL A 26 -16.70 -8.42 6.43
N ALA A 27 -17.04 -7.76 7.55
CA ALA A 27 -17.10 -8.42 8.86
C ALA A 27 -18.15 -9.53 8.93
N ARG A 28 -19.25 -9.39 8.18
CA ARG A 28 -20.30 -10.41 8.05
C ARG A 28 -19.95 -11.52 7.05
N GLY A 29 -18.83 -11.41 6.33
CA GLY A 29 -18.42 -12.37 5.30
C GLY A 29 -19.38 -12.43 4.11
N ARG A 30 -19.97 -11.29 3.71
CA ARG A 30 -20.86 -11.27 2.54
C ARG A 30 -20.08 -11.67 1.29
N PRO A 31 -20.61 -12.58 0.44
CA PRO A 31 -19.91 -12.99 -0.77
C PRO A 31 -19.53 -11.80 -1.66
N GLY A 32 -18.27 -11.76 -2.10
CA GLY A 32 -17.71 -10.71 -2.95
C GLY A 32 -17.38 -9.39 -2.25
N SER A 33 -17.63 -9.24 -0.95
CA SER A 33 -17.33 -7.99 -0.24
C SER A 33 -15.83 -7.68 -0.20
N GLN A 34 -14.97 -8.70 -0.18
CA GLN A 34 -13.52 -8.53 -0.15
C GLN A 34 -12.89 -8.33 -1.53
N ASP A 35 -13.61 -8.59 -2.62
CA ASP A 35 -13.01 -8.61 -3.97
C ASP A 35 -12.41 -7.26 -4.35
N ARG A 36 -13.13 -6.16 -4.07
CA ARG A 36 -12.64 -4.80 -4.29
C ARG A 36 -11.41 -4.50 -3.44
N ASP A 37 -11.40 -4.92 -2.17
CA ASP A 37 -10.28 -4.68 -1.26
C ASP A 37 -9.03 -5.45 -1.69
N ASN A 38 -9.20 -6.69 -2.13
CA ASN A 38 -8.13 -7.53 -2.66
C ASN A 38 -7.56 -6.94 -3.96
N ALA A 39 -8.42 -6.51 -4.89
CA ALA A 39 -8.00 -5.86 -6.12
C ALA A 39 -7.24 -4.54 -5.85
N LEU A 40 -7.75 -3.70 -4.95
CA LEU A 40 -7.10 -2.45 -4.55
C LEU A 40 -5.76 -2.69 -3.83
N SER A 41 -5.69 -3.72 -2.97
CA SER A 41 -4.47 -4.09 -2.27
C SER A 41 -3.41 -4.65 -3.21
N LYS A 42 -3.84 -5.42 -4.22
CA LYS A 42 -2.97 -5.90 -5.30
C LYS A 42 -2.41 -4.74 -6.11
N ALA A 43 -3.26 -3.83 -6.59
CA ALA A 43 -2.83 -2.64 -7.32
C ALA A 43 -1.83 -1.79 -6.51
N ARG A 44 -2.07 -1.65 -5.20
CA ARG A 44 -1.15 -0.97 -4.28
C ARG A 44 0.21 -1.65 -4.19
N PHE A 45 0.24 -2.98 -4.09
CA PHE A 45 1.49 -3.75 -4.00
C PHE A 45 2.27 -3.71 -5.32
N GLU A 46 1.58 -3.74 -6.45
CA GLU A 46 2.17 -3.68 -7.80
C GLU A 46 2.49 -2.24 -8.26
N PHE A 47 2.23 -1.25 -7.40
CA PHE A 47 2.41 0.18 -7.70
C PHE A 47 1.61 0.66 -8.94
N ASP A 48 0.47 0.02 -9.24
CA ASP A 48 -0.48 0.50 -10.24
C ASP A 48 -1.35 1.61 -9.64
N TRP A 49 -0.80 2.82 -9.64
CA TRP A 49 -1.45 4.01 -9.09
C TRP A 49 -2.79 4.31 -9.78
N LYS A 50 -2.89 4.10 -11.10
CA LYS A 50 -4.12 4.39 -11.85
C LYS A 50 -5.23 3.45 -11.44
N GLU A 51 -4.93 2.16 -11.34
CA GLU A 51 -5.90 1.16 -10.90
C GLU A 51 -6.27 1.35 -9.42
N GLN A 52 -5.30 1.69 -8.57
CA GLN A 52 -5.56 2.00 -7.16
C GLN A 52 -6.53 3.19 -7.01
N PHE A 53 -6.37 4.27 -7.78
CA PHE A 53 -7.32 5.39 -7.74
C PHE A 53 -8.70 4.98 -8.26
N ARG A 54 -8.75 4.27 -9.38
CA ARG A 54 -10.01 3.80 -10.00
C ARG A 54 -10.85 2.93 -9.06
N LEU A 55 -10.19 2.09 -8.26
CA LEU A 55 -10.84 1.18 -7.30
C LEU A 55 -11.20 1.85 -5.96
N SER A 56 -10.73 3.07 -5.70
CA SER A 56 -11.03 3.79 -4.47
C SER A 56 -12.46 4.33 -4.43
N LEU A 57 -12.96 4.63 -3.22
CA LEU A 57 -14.30 5.20 -3.03
C LEU A 57 -14.41 6.67 -3.49
N ASP A 58 -13.29 7.38 -3.56
CA ASP A 58 -13.19 8.76 -4.02
C ASP A 58 -11.89 8.95 -4.83
N PRO A 59 -11.90 8.60 -6.12
CA PRO A 59 -10.72 8.62 -6.98
C PRO A 59 -10.05 9.99 -7.10
N GLU A 60 -10.86 11.07 -7.13
CA GLU A 60 -10.35 12.45 -7.22
C GLU A 60 -9.53 12.81 -5.98
N THR A 61 -10.07 12.56 -4.79
CA THR A 61 -9.36 12.85 -3.54
C THR A 61 -8.10 11.99 -3.40
N ALA A 62 -8.17 10.71 -3.76
CA ALA A 62 -7.03 9.81 -3.71
C ALA A 62 -5.90 10.26 -4.66
N GLN A 63 -6.25 10.70 -5.87
CA GLN A 63 -5.29 11.22 -6.84
C GLN A 63 -4.69 12.55 -6.35
N ARG A 64 -5.53 13.47 -5.87
CA ARG A 64 -5.09 14.76 -5.34
C ARG A 64 -4.06 14.60 -4.23
N TYR A 65 -4.32 13.76 -3.22
CA TYR A 65 -3.38 13.53 -2.13
C TYR A 65 -2.05 12.91 -2.57
N HIS A 66 -2.06 12.04 -3.58
CA HIS A 66 -0.81 11.57 -4.17
C HIS A 66 -0.04 12.73 -4.84
N ASP A 67 -0.74 13.54 -5.63
CA ASP A 67 -0.13 14.55 -6.49
C ASP A 67 0.30 15.82 -5.73
N GLU A 68 -0.21 16.05 -4.52
CA GLU A 68 0.24 17.11 -3.62
C GLU A 68 1.76 17.04 -3.34
N THR A 69 2.33 15.83 -3.29
CA THR A 69 3.75 15.62 -2.98
C THR A 69 4.55 15.10 -4.17
N LEU A 70 3.89 14.47 -5.16
CA LEU A 70 4.51 13.86 -6.34
C LEU A 70 3.72 14.21 -7.62
N PRO A 71 3.70 15.48 -8.06
CA PRO A 71 2.81 15.95 -9.13
C PRO A 71 3.20 15.48 -10.53
N GLN A 72 4.43 15.02 -10.74
CA GLN A 72 4.90 14.61 -12.05
C GLN A 72 4.32 13.25 -12.44
N ALA A 73 3.86 13.13 -13.68
CA ALA A 73 3.28 11.89 -14.20
C ALA A 73 4.22 10.68 -14.10
N THR A 74 5.54 10.90 -14.08
CA THR A 74 6.58 9.89 -13.86
C THR A 74 6.49 9.20 -12.50
N PHE A 75 5.90 9.85 -11.48
CA PHE A 75 5.71 9.24 -10.17
C PHE A 75 4.52 8.27 -10.13
N LYS A 76 3.63 8.31 -11.11
CA LYS A 76 2.55 7.31 -11.28
C LYS A 76 3.07 5.96 -11.80
N SER A 77 4.35 5.87 -12.13
CA SER A 77 5.07 4.62 -12.42
C SER A 77 6.17 4.35 -11.39
N ALA A 78 6.24 5.12 -10.29
CA ALA A 78 7.26 4.93 -9.28
C ALA A 78 6.88 3.81 -8.31
N HIS A 79 7.86 2.96 -7.98
CA HIS A 79 7.74 1.87 -7.00
C HIS A 79 7.92 2.38 -5.56
N PHE A 80 7.43 3.57 -5.26
CA PHE A 80 7.42 4.16 -3.92
C PHE A 80 6.42 5.33 -3.88
N CYS A 81 5.95 5.65 -2.69
CA CYS A 81 5.20 6.88 -2.42
C CYS A 81 6.05 7.89 -1.65
N SER A 82 5.54 9.10 -1.48
CA SER A 82 6.19 10.17 -0.72
C SER A 82 6.39 9.86 0.76
N MET A 83 5.65 8.89 1.34
CA MET A 83 5.77 8.57 2.76
C MET A 83 7.09 7.88 3.13
N CYS A 84 7.59 6.98 2.29
CA CYS A 84 8.78 6.16 2.60
C CYS A 84 9.95 6.42 1.64
N GLY A 85 9.69 7.05 0.49
CA GLY A 85 10.69 7.29 -0.53
C GLY A 85 11.25 6.00 -1.17
N PRO A 86 12.20 6.14 -2.10
CA PRO A 86 12.66 5.04 -2.96
C PRO A 86 13.46 3.95 -2.26
N LYS A 87 14.03 4.25 -1.08
CA LYS A 87 14.95 3.36 -0.35
C LYS A 87 14.29 2.55 0.77
N TYR A 88 13.18 3.06 1.34
CA TYR A 88 12.58 2.48 2.55
C TYR A 88 11.13 2.01 2.34
N CYS A 89 10.67 1.92 1.09
CA CYS A 89 9.35 1.39 0.80
C CYS A 89 9.29 -0.11 1.10
N SER A 90 8.47 -0.50 2.09
CA SER A 90 8.31 -1.89 2.55
C SER A 90 7.84 -2.84 1.46
N MET A 91 6.92 -2.40 0.58
CA MET A 91 6.40 -3.21 -0.52
C MET A 91 7.48 -3.51 -1.56
N LYS A 92 8.30 -2.51 -1.90
CA LYS A 92 9.45 -2.67 -2.80
C LYS A 92 10.50 -3.62 -2.21
N ILE A 93 10.86 -3.43 -0.95
CA ILE A 93 11.80 -4.32 -0.25
C ILE A 93 11.27 -5.76 -0.23
N THR A 94 9.96 -5.95 -0.01
CA THR A 94 9.33 -7.27 -0.07
C THR A 94 9.39 -7.87 -1.48
N GLU A 95 9.18 -7.07 -2.52
CA GLU A 95 9.33 -7.49 -3.91
C GLU A 95 10.77 -7.94 -4.22
N ASP A 96 11.76 -7.16 -3.79
CA ASP A 96 13.18 -7.46 -3.97
C ASP A 96 13.58 -8.76 -3.25
N ILE A 97 13.12 -8.97 -2.00
CA ILE A 97 13.35 -10.22 -1.26
C ILE A 97 12.70 -11.42 -1.96
N ARG A 98 11.48 -11.26 -2.51
CA ARG A 98 10.81 -12.34 -3.26
C ARG A 98 11.58 -12.71 -4.53
N LYS A 99 12.18 -11.75 -5.23
CA LYS A 99 13.04 -11.99 -6.39
C LYS A 99 14.31 -12.73 -5.98
N MET A 100 15.00 -12.26 -4.94
CA MET A 100 16.20 -12.92 -4.41
C MET A 100 15.93 -14.37 -3.98
N ALA A 101 14.78 -14.66 -3.35
CA ALA A 101 14.41 -16.01 -2.93
C ALA A 101 14.07 -16.95 -4.10
N GLN A 102 13.75 -16.41 -5.27
CA GLN A 102 13.50 -17.18 -6.50
C GLN A 102 14.79 -17.46 -7.28
N GLU A 103 15.88 -16.76 -6.97
CA GLU A 103 17.21 -16.96 -7.55
C GLU A 103 18.03 -17.91 -6.65
N PRO A 104 18.52 -19.06 -7.16
CA PRO A 104 19.08 -20.15 -6.35
C PRO A 104 20.49 -19.89 -5.78
N GLU A 105 21.03 -18.67 -5.87
CA GLU A 105 22.40 -18.36 -5.42
C GLU A 105 22.39 -17.70 -4.02
N LEU A 106 21.92 -18.44 -3.02
CA LEU A 106 22.17 -18.07 -1.63
C LEU A 106 23.61 -18.46 -1.27
N VAL A 107 24.48 -17.47 -1.10
CA VAL A 107 25.86 -17.67 -0.64
C VAL A 107 25.83 -18.34 0.74
N GLU A 108 26.34 -19.57 0.83
CA GLU A 108 26.56 -20.24 2.12
C GLU A 108 27.56 -19.43 2.94
N ILE A 109 27.07 -18.82 4.02
CA ILE A 109 27.93 -18.19 5.02
C ILE A 109 28.54 -19.34 5.84
N SER A 110 29.75 -19.74 5.48
CA SER A 110 30.56 -20.67 6.27
C SER A 110 30.74 -20.08 7.67
N SER A 111 30.04 -20.64 8.66
CA SER A 111 30.27 -20.34 10.07
C SER A 111 31.60 -20.97 10.49
N GLN A 112 32.72 -20.26 10.28
CA GLN A 112 33.96 -20.64 10.97
C GLN A 112 33.76 -20.36 12.46
N PRO A 113 33.90 -21.36 13.34
CA PRO A 113 33.86 -21.12 14.77
C PRO A 113 35.04 -20.22 15.13
N ALA A 114 34.76 -19.16 15.89
CA ALA A 114 35.77 -18.24 16.41
C ALA A 114 36.87 -19.06 17.08
N ALA A 115 38.08 -19.00 16.52
CA ALA A 115 39.24 -19.69 17.04
C ALA A 115 39.44 -19.29 18.51
N SER A 116 39.44 -20.30 19.37
CA SER A 116 39.73 -20.22 20.79
C SER A 116 41.09 -19.56 21.02
N ALA A 117 41.09 -18.35 21.57
CA ALA A 117 42.28 -17.76 22.16
C ALA A 117 42.55 -18.46 23.51
N ASN A 118 43.54 -19.35 23.53
CA ASN A 118 44.10 -19.95 24.75
C ASN A 118 45.63 -19.78 24.74
N GLY A 119 46.17 -19.23 25.84
CA GLY A 119 47.56 -19.34 26.38
C GLY A 119 48.69 -18.77 25.50
N GLU A 120 49.73 -18.10 25.99
CA GLU A 120 50.37 -17.94 27.32
C GLU A 120 50.98 -16.54 27.44
#